data_AF-A0A356F9F7-F1
#
_entry.id   AF-A0A356F9F7-F1
#
_cell.length_a   1.000
_cell.length_b   1.000
_cell.length_c   1.000
_cell.angle_alpha   90.00
_cell.angle_beta   90.00
_cell.angle_gamma   90.00
#
_symmetry.space_group_name_H-M   'P 1'
#
loop_
_entity.id
_entity.type
_entity.pdbx_description
1 polymer ?
#
loop_
_entity_poly.entity_id
_entity_poly.type
_entity_poly.pdbx_seq_one_letter_code
_entity_poly.pdbx_strand_id
1 'polypeptide(L)'
;MARLKKPENADSDEASDTPASTCSVDVHTHIFCWGENPEEGYLSENTRKKWKTRLVLKLSGILKEPGETISEKMRNRLIRHIQTSSLDYAVVLAQDAVYHEDGSRNDPDTHFYVSNDHVFDLARECPQILPGCSINPIRSDALKELERCREAGARLVKLHTAIQGVDPSRPEFDPFYKL
;
A
#
# COMPACT_ATOMS: atom_id res chain seq x y z
N MET A 1 52.84 50.25 -30.15
CA MET A 1 51.40 49.97 -30.33
C MET A 1 50.95 48.97 -29.26
N ALA A 2 49.98 49.41 -28.46
CA ALA A 2 49.09 48.69 -27.52
C ALA A 2 49.60 47.45 -26.73
N ARG A 3 49.90 47.67 -25.43
CA ARG A 3 49.76 46.64 -24.39
C ARG A 3 48.27 46.46 -24.08
N LEU A 4 47.73 45.26 -24.32
CA LEU A 4 46.37 44.89 -23.94
C LEU A 4 46.30 44.64 -22.43
N LYS A 5 45.44 45.42 -21.78
CA LYS A 5 45.07 45.36 -20.36
C LYS A 5 44.09 44.21 -20.18
N LYS A 6 44.38 43.25 -19.30
CA LYS A 6 43.43 42.21 -18.89
C LYS A 6 42.56 42.80 -17.75
N PRO A 7 41.22 42.76 -17.82
CA PRO A 7 40.41 43.06 -16.66
C PRO A 7 40.27 41.80 -15.79
N GLU A 8 40.50 41.97 -14.49
CA GLU A 8 39.83 41.19 -13.45
C GLU A 8 38.32 41.45 -13.57
N ASN A 9 37.53 40.38 -13.48
CA ASN A 9 36.25 40.44 -12.80
C ASN A 9 36.05 39.09 -12.13
N ALA A 10 36.13 39.14 -10.80
CA ALA A 10 35.56 38.15 -9.92
C ALA A 10 34.03 38.28 -10.02
N ASP A 11 33.36 37.18 -10.33
CA ASP A 11 32.01 36.92 -9.86
C ASP A 11 32.06 35.51 -9.28
N SER A 12 32.15 35.46 -7.96
CA SER A 12 31.89 34.26 -7.19
C SER A 12 30.38 34.12 -7.09
N ASP A 13 29.79 33.39 -8.03
CA ASP A 13 28.45 32.84 -7.86
C ASP A 13 28.52 31.80 -6.73
N GLU A 14 28.34 32.25 -5.49
CA GLU A 14 27.90 31.40 -4.39
C GLU A 14 26.50 30.88 -4.73
N ALA A 15 26.48 29.78 -5.48
CA ALA A 15 25.31 28.94 -5.58
C ALA A 15 24.92 28.53 -4.16
N SER A 16 23.81 29.08 -3.67
CA SER A 16 23.21 28.70 -2.40
C SER A 16 22.82 27.23 -2.48
N ASP A 17 23.70 26.36 -1.99
CA ASP A 17 23.51 24.92 -1.91
C ASP A 17 22.59 24.62 -0.71
N THR A 18 21.32 25.03 -0.84
CA THR A 18 20.28 24.54 0.05
C THR A 18 19.87 23.18 -0.50
N PRO A 19 20.20 22.05 0.16
CA PRO A 19 19.80 20.75 -0.36
C PRO A 19 18.29 20.71 -0.47
N ALA A 20 17.79 20.44 -1.69
CA ALA A 20 16.37 20.24 -1.93
C ALA A 20 15.88 19.18 -0.92
N SER A 21 14.87 19.52 -0.12
CA SER A 21 14.30 18.59 0.86
C SER A 21 13.89 17.30 0.15
N THR A 22 14.62 16.21 0.41
CA THR A 22 14.35 14.93 -0.22
C THR A 22 13.15 14.29 0.47
N CYS A 23 12.03 14.17 -0.25
CA CYS A 23 10.85 13.44 0.22
C CYS A 23 11.17 11.94 0.34
N SER A 24 10.89 11.37 1.51
CA SER A 24 11.15 9.98 1.87
C SER A 24 9.84 9.19 1.95
N VAL A 25 9.77 8.12 1.16
CA VAL A 25 8.56 7.29 1.03
C VAL A 25 8.90 5.82 1.13
N ASP A 26 8.24 5.10 2.04
CA ASP A 26 8.19 3.63 2.00
C ASP A 26 7.04 3.20 1.07
N VAL A 27 7.36 2.48 0.00
CA VAL A 27 6.38 2.07 -1.02
C VAL A 27 5.71 0.72 -0.75
N HIS A 28 6.09 0.03 0.34
CA HIS A 28 5.66 -1.35 0.59
C HIS A 28 5.27 -1.60 2.05
N THR A 29 4.16 -0.98 2.48
CA THR A 29 3.59 -1.23 3.81
C THR A 29 2.30 -2.04 3.70
N HIS A 30 2.18 -3.11 4.48
CA HIS A 30 0.93 -3.89 4.58
C HIS A 30 0.19 -3.56 5.86
N ILE A 31 -1.13 -3.52 5.75
CA ILE A 31 -2.05 -3.67 6.87
C ILE A 31 -2.71 -5.05 6.76
N PHE A 32 -3.13 -5.61 7.89
CA PHE A 32 -3.94 -6.82 7.93
C PHE A 32 -5.19 -6.56 8.76
N CYS A 33 -6.29 -7.14 8.33
CA CYS A 33 -7.52 -7.21 9.10
C CYS A 33 -7.65 -8.63 9.64
N TRP A 34 -8.00 -8.76 10.91
CA TRP A 34 -8.24 -10.03 11.55
C TRP A 34 -9.61 -10.62 11.19
N GLY A 35 -10.53 -9.84 10.63
CA GLY A 35 -11.82 -10.33 10.16
C GLY A 35 -12.93 -10.23 11.21
N GLU A 36 -12.86 -9.25 12.10
CA GLU A 36 -14.02 -8.76 12.85
C GLU A 36 -15.02 -8.04 11.93
N ASN A 37 -14.53 -7.30 10.92
CA ASN A 37 -15.34 -6.76 9.83
C ASN A 37 -14.86 -7.34 8.47
N PRO A 38 -15.53 -8.36 7.90
CA PRO A 38 -15.13 -8.98 6.64
C PRO A 38 -15.15 -8.06 5.42
N GLU A 39 -15.92 -6.97 5.44
CA GLU A 39 -15.97 -5.99 4.34
C GLU A 39 -14.67 -5.19 4.24
N GLU A 40 -14.06 -4.86 5.38
CA GLU A 40 -12.75 -4.23 5.46
C GLU A 40 -11.61 -5.21 5.15
N GLY A 41 -11.72 -6.43 5.64
CA GLY A 41 -10.69 -7.44 5.41
C GLY A 41 -10.72 -8.59 6.40
N TYR A 42 -9.94 -9.62 6.13
CA TYR A 42 -9.80 -10.75 7.03
C TYR A 42 -8.52 -11.54 6.78
N LEU A 43 -8.11 -12.30 7.80
CA LEU A 43 -7.30 -13.50 7.64
C LEU A 43 -8.24 -14.70 7.55
N SER A 44 -7.96 -15.63 6.64
CA SER A 44 -8.68 -16.90 6.54
C SER A 44 -8.80 -17.59 7.89
N GLU A 45 -9.93 -18.28 8.12
CA GLU A 45 -10.20 -18.96 9.39
C GLU A 45 -9.08 -19.96 9.74
N ASN A 46 -8.60 -20.71 8.75
CA ASN A 46 -7.48 -21.62 8.89
C ASN A 46 -6.22 -20.89 9.39
N THR A 47 -5.89 -19.74 8.79
CA THR A 47 -4.72 -18.94 9.20
C THR A 47 -4.88 -18.40 10.61
N ARG A 48 -6.08 -17.96 10.98
CA ARG A 48 -6.38 -17.50 12.34
C ARG A 48 -6.18 -18.59 13.39
N LYS A 49 -6.70 -19.80 13.14
CA LYS A 49 -6.66 -20.91 14.11
C LYS A 49 -5.26 -21.51 14.30
N LYS A 50 -4.32 -21.30 13.38
CA LYS A 50 -2.94 -21.79 13.51
C LYS A 50 -2.27 -21.25 14.76
N TRP A 51 -1.73 -22.15 15.57
CA TRP A 51 -1.00 -21.80 16.81
C TRP A 51 0.18 -20.85 16.54
N LYS A 52 0.87 -21.01 15.39
CA LYS A 52 1.96 -20.13 14.97
C LYS A 52 1.49 -18.69 14.81
N THR A 53 0.33 -18.47 14.19
CA THR A 53 -0.28 -17.13 14.05
C THR A 53 -0.57 -16.51 15.41
N ARG A 54 -1.12 -17.29 16.35
CA ARG A 54 -1.38 -16.83 17.72
C ARG A 54 -0.09 -16.48 18.47
N LEU A 55 0.96 -17.27 18.28
CA LEU A 55 2.28 -17.01 18.86
C LEU A 55 2.87 -15.71 18.29
N VAL A 56 2.86 -15.53 16.97
CA VAL A 56 3.33 -14.29 16.30
C VAL A 56 2.55 -13.08 16.82
N LEU A 57 1.22 -13.17 16.90
CA LEU A 57 0.40 -12.08 17.42
C LEU A 57 0.80 -11.68 18.84
N LYS A 58 1.03 -12.67 19.72
CA LYS A 58 1.47 -12.42 21.10
C LYS A 58 2.86 -11.78 21.17
N LEU A 59 3.82 -12.30 20.40
CA LEU A 59 5.22 -11.83 20.41
C LEU A 59 5.39 -10.46 19.75
N SER A 60 4.56 -10.14 18.76
CA SER A 60 4.59 -8.83 18.07
C SER A 60 4.23 -7.64 18.98
N GLY A 61 3.57 -7.90 20.10
CA GLY A 61 3.04 -6.87 21.00
C GLY A 61 1.69 -6.29 20.58
N ILE A 62 1.12 -6.69 19.44
CA ILE A 62 -0.16 -6.17 18.92
C ILE A 62 -1.30 -6.29 19.95
N LEU A 63 -1.33 -7.37 20.74
CA LEU A 63 -2.37 -7.56 21.76
C LEU A 63 -2.41 -6.45 22.81
N LYS A 64 -1.29 -5.76 23.04
CA LYS A 64 -1.14 -4.67 24.01
C LYS A 64 -1.45 -3.29 23.43
N GLU A 65 -1.65 -3.17 22.13
CA GLU A 65 -2.03 -1.90 21.50
C GLU A 65 -3.43 -1.47 21.94
N PRO A 66 -3.75 -0.17 21.96
CA PRO A 66 -5.11 0.30 22.18
C PRO A 66 -6.04 -0.15 21.05
N GLY A 67 -7.32 -0.36 21.36
CA GLY A 67 -8.34 -0.85 20.42
C GLY A 67 -9.15 -2.00 21.02
N GLU A 68 -10.41 -2.11 20.61
CA GLU A 68 -11.34 -3.15 21.04
C GLU A 68 -11.08 -4.45 20.27
N THR A 69 -10.82 -4.34 18.97
CA THR A 69 -10.58 -5.50 18.08
C THR A 69 -9.10 -5.69 17.74
N ILE A 70 -8.73 -6.86 17.20
CA ILE A 70 -7.35 -7.11 16.76
C ILE A 70 -7.03 -6.30 15.50
N SER A 71 -8.01 -6.12 14.60
CA SER A 71 -7.88 -5.24 13.44
C SER A 71 -7.61 -3.79 13.85
N GLU A 72 -8.36 -3.26 14.82
CA GLU A 72 -8.14 -1.90 15.34
C GLU A 72 -6.76 -1.75 15.99
N LYS A 73 -6.32 -2.75 16.76
CA LYS A 73 -4.97 -2.77 17.35
C LYS A 73 -3.88 -2.73 16.28
N MET A 74 -4.04 -3.46 15.18
CA MET A 74 -3.12 -3.43 14.04
C MET A 74 -3.13 -2.05 13.35
N ARG A 75 -4.31 -1.50 13.07
CA ARG A 75 -4.50 -0.15 12.52
C ARG A 75 -3.82 0.92 13.39
N ASN A 76 -4.14 0.95 14.68
CA ASN A 76 -3.64 1.98 15.61
C ASN A 76 -2.11 1.93 15.70
N ARG A 77 -1.53 0.73 15.71
CA ARG A 77 -0.08 0.56 15.68
C ARG A 77 0.54 1.04 14.37
N LEU A 78 -0.08 0.73 13.23
CA LEU A 78 0.38 1.20 11.91
C LEU A 78 0.41 2.72 11.86
N ILE A 79 -0.72 3.37 12.18
CA ILE A 79 -0.83 4.84 12.18
C ILE A 79 0.23 5.46 13.10
N ARG A 80 0.35 4.95 14.33
CA ARG A 80 1.38 5.41 15.27
C ARG A 80 2.79 5.24 14.72
N HIS A 81 3.11 4.10 14.10
CA HIS A 81 4.43 3.88 13.52
C HIS A 81 4.73 4.86 12.38
N ILE A 82 3.76 5.11 11.49
CA ILE A 82 3.92 6.09 10.41
C ILE A 82 4.15 7.49 10.98
N GLN A 83 3.29 7.94 11.91
CA GLN A 83 3.37 9.28 12.51
C GLN A 83 4.64 9.53 13.31
N THR A 84 5.21 8.49 13.91
CA THR A 84 6.44 8.59 14.72
C THR A 84 7.71 8.25 13.94
N SER A 85 7.58 7.84 12.68
CA SER A 85 8.73 7.55 11.81
C SER A 85 9.37 8.84 11.29
N SER A 86 10.56 8.71 10.70
CA SER A 86 11.20 9.79 9.95
C SER A 86 10.76 9.85 8.48
N LEU A 87 9.75 9.05 8.08
CA LEU A 87 9.23 9.04 6.71
C LEU A 87 8.24 10.18 6.51
N ASP A 88 8.28 10.79 5.33
CA ASP A 88 7.24 11.76 4.93
C ASP A 88 5.94 11.02 4.60
N TYR A 89 6.03 9.88 3.90
CA TYR A 89 4.87 9.08 3.53
C TYR A 89 5.12 7.56 3.60
N ALA A 90 4.05 6.80 3.73
CA ALA A 90 4.04 5.35 3.53
C ALA A 90 2.91 4.95 2.59
N VAL A 91 3.21 4.13 1.58
CA VAL A 91 2.19 3.51 0.75
C VAL A 91 1.65 2.29 1.47
N VAL A 92 0.38 2.37 1.90
CA VAL A 92 -0.32 1.25 2.52
C VAL A 92 -1.07 0.49 1.44
N LEU A 93 -0.82 -0.81 1.38
CA LEU A 93 -1.27 -1.69 0.30
C LEU A 93 -2.49 -2.50 0.73
N ALA A 94 -3.54 -2.42 -0.08
CA ALA A 94 -4.66 -3.35 0.00
C ALA A 94 -4.22 -4.77 -0.45
N GLN A 95 -5.12 -5.73 -0.33
CA GLN A 95 -4.92 -7.10 -0.81
C GLN A 95 -6.24 -7.63 -1.35
N ASP A 96 -6.33 -7.78 -2.68
CA ASP A 96 -7.50 -8.39 -3.30
C ASP A 96 -7.52 -9.92 -3.13
N ALA A 97 -8.69 -10.50 -3.34
CA ALA A 97 -8.98 -11.92 -3.21
C ALA A 97 -8.45 -12.77 -4.38
N VAL A 98 -8.58 -14.09 -4.23
CA VAL A 98 -8.51 -15.07 -5.33
C VAL A 98 -9.86 -15.10 -6.04
N TYR A 99 -9.85 -15.33 -7.35
CA TYR A 99 -11.05 -15.38 -8.18
C TYR A 99 -11.07 -16.66 -9.03
N HIS A 100 -12.26 -17.15 -9.32
CA HIS A 100 -12.49 -18.23 -10.28
C HIS A 100 -12.36 -17.71 -11.72
N GLU A 101 -12.24 -18.62 -12.69
CA GLU A 101 -12.10 -18.26 -14.12
C GLU A 101 -13.29 -17.46 -14.67
N ASP A 102 -14.47 -17.57 -14.07
CA ASP A 102 -15.66 -16.79 -14.42
C ASP A 102 -15.65 -15.36 -13.81
N GLY A 103 -14.59 -15.00 -13.09
CA GLY A 103 -14.43 -13.71 -12.42
C GLY A 103 -15.23 -13.56 -11.13
N SER A 104 -15.83 -14.64 -10.61
CA SER A 104 -16.44 -14.69 -9.28
C SER A 104 -15.39 -14.88 -8.18
N ARG A 105 -15.65 -14.33 -6.99
CA ARG A 105 -14.71 -14.33 -5.87
C ARG A 105 -14.60 -15.74 -5.25
N ASN A 106 -13.37 -16.18 -4.98
CA ASN A 106 -13.06 -17.47 -4.34
C ASN A 106 -12.55 -17.24 -2.90
N ASP A 107 -13.49 -17.06 -1.97
CA ASP A 107 -13.15 -16.88 -0.55
C ASP A 107 -12.47 -18.09 0.11
N PRO A 108 -12.84 -19.35 -0.19
CA PRO A 108 -12.15 -20.52 0.37
C PRO A 108 -10.63 -20.54 0.12
N ASP A 109 -10.19 -20.13 -1.07
CA ASP A 109 -8.76 -20.07 -1.41
C ASP A 109 -8.09 -18.73 -1.06
N THR A 110 -8.87 -17.74 -0.64
CA THR A 110 -8.34 -16.43 -0.23
C THR A 110 -7.76 -16.49 1.19
N HIS A 111 -6.43 -16.53 1.28
CA HIS A 111 -5.74 -16.62 2.58
C HIS A 111 -5.84 -15.36 3.44
N PHE A 112 -5.82 -14.18 2.82
CA PHE A 112 -6.13 -12.91 3.46
C PHE A 112 -6.63 -11.89 2.43
N TYR A 113 -7.46 -10.97 2.89
CA TYR A 113 -8.09 -9.92 2.10
C TYR A 113 -8.05 -8.62 2.89
N VAL A 114 -7.81 -7.50 2.19
CA VAL A 114 -7.93 -6.13 2.70
C VAL A 114 -8.52 -5.31 1.57
N SER A 115 -9.69 -4.72 1.81
CA SER A 115 -10.39 -3.96 0.79
C SER A 115 -9.66 -2.67 0.42
N ASN A 116 -9.87 -2.20 -0.80
CA ASN A 116 -9.36 -0.90 -1.24
C ASN A 116 -9.98 0.23 -0.38
N ASP A 117 -11.26 0.10 -0.02
CA ASP A 117 -11.98 1.10 0.77
C ASP A 117 -11.37 1.28 2.17
N HIS A 118 -10.98 0.18 2.84
CA HIS A 118 -10.29 0.25 4.12
C HIS A 118 -8.98 1.05 4.01
N VAL A 119 -8.21 0.84 2.94
CA VAL A 119 -6.96 1.59 2.71
C VAL A 119 -7.23 3.06 2.38
N PHE A 120 -8.30 3.37 1.65
CA PHE A 120 -8.71 4.75 1.42
C PHE A 120 -9.18 5.45 2.71
N ASP A 121 -9.87 4.73 3.60
CA ASP A 121 -10.23 5.25 4.92
C ASP A 121 -9.00 5.56 5.78
N LEU A 122 -8.00 4.68 5.78
CA LEU A 122 -6.73 4.94 6.46
C LEU A 122 -6.02 6.19 5.91
N ALA A 123 -6.04 6.39 4.60
CA ALA A 123 -5.47 7.59 3.97
C ALA A 123 -6.25 8.88 4.32
N ARG A 124 -7.57 8.79 4.52
CA ARG A 124 -8.38 9.90 5.03
C ARG A 124 -8.06 10.22 6.49
N GLU A 125 -7.83 9.21 7.32
CA GLU A 125 -7.52 9.36 8.75
C GLU A 125 -6.09 9.88 8.98
N CYS A 126 -5.12 9.42 8.17
CA CYS A 126 -3.71 9.75 8.29
C CYS A 126 -3.14 10.24 6.95
N PRO A 127 -2.97 11.56 6.73
CA PRO A 127 -2.50 12.11 5.46
C PRO A 127 -1.07 11.69 5.04
N GLN A 128 -0.28 11.11 5.93
CA GLN A 128 1.01 10.49 5.61
C GLN A 128 0.85 9.13 4.90
N ILE A 129 -0.35 8.55 4.90
CA ILE A 129 -0.67 7.33 4.16
C ILE A 129 -1.03 7.69 2.72
N LEU A 130 -0.30 7.09 1.79
CA LEU A 130 -0.66 7.05 0.38
C LEU A 130 -1.38 5.73 0.08
N PRO A 131 -2.60 5.73 -0.46
CA PRO A 131 -3.33 4.49 -0.69
C PRO A 131 -2.78 3.75 -1.92
N GLY A 132 -2.38 2.49 -1.75
CA GLY A 132 -2.09 1.57 -2.84
C GLY A 132 -3.19 0.52 -2.93
N CYS A 133 -3.93 0.51 -4.04
CA CYS A 133 -5.00 -0.47 -4.24
C CYS A 133 -4.42 -1.82 -4.65
N SER A 134 -5.20 -2.88 -4.46
CA SER A 134 -4.89 -4.19 -5.01
C SER A 134 -6.12 -4.68 -5.77
N ILE A 135 -5.89 -5.14 -6.99
CA ILE A 135 -6.96 -5.53 -7.90
C ILE A 135 -6.48 -6.76 -8.64
N ASN A 136 -7.19 -7.87 -8.47
CA ASN A 136 -6.94 -9.08 -9.23
C ASN A 136 -7.57 -8.93 -10.63
N PRO A 137 -6.82 -8.99 -11.74
CA PRO A 137 -7.37 -8.76 -13.08
C PRO A 137 -8.36 -9.84 -13.55
N ILE A 138 -8.46 -10.98 -12.86
CA ILE A 138 -9.44 -12.04 -13.15
C ILE A 138 -10.86 -11.60 -12.77
N ARG A 139 -11.02 -10.72 -11.77
CA ARG A 139 -12.35 -10.32 -11.29
C ARG A 139 -13.19 -9.70 -12.41
N SER A 140 -14.48 -10.02 -12.41
CA SER A 140 -15.42 -9.60 -13.47
C SER A 140 -15.49 -8.08 -13.70
N ASP A 141 -15.20 -7.28 -12.68
CA ASP A 141 -15.23 -5.81 -12.70
C ASP A 141 -13.84 -5.15 -12.63
N ALA A 142 -12.76 -5.85 -12.99
CA ALA A 142 -11.37 -5.39 -12.79
C ALA A 142 -11.09 -3.97 -13.31
N LEU A 143 -11.52 -3.68 -14.54
CA LEU A 143 -11.30 -2.37 -15.18
C LEU A 143 -12.13 -1.27 -14.51
N LYS A 144 -13.35 -1.60 -14.07
CA LYS A 144 -14.23 -0.66 -13.35
C LYS A 144 -13.64 -0.33 -11.98
N GLU A 145 -13.13 -1.33 -11.26
CA GLU A 145 -12.48 -1.11 -9.97
C GLU A 145 -11.18 -0.32 -10.11
N LEU A 146 -10.42 -0.54 -11.19
CA LEU A 146 -9.19 0.19 -11.46
C LEU A 146 -9.47 1.69 -11.67
N GLU A 147 -10.48 2.02 -12.48
CA GLU A 147 -10.94 3.39 -12.67
C GLU A 147 -11.43 4.01 -11.35
N ARG A 148 -12.27 3.29 -10.60
CA ARG A 148 -12.77 3.75 -9.30
C ARG A 148 -11.63 4.05 -8.32
N CYS A 149 -10.62 3.17 -8.26
CA CYS A 149 -9.46 3.36 -7.38
C CYS A 149 -8.60 4.55 -7.83
N ARG A 150 -8.44 4.76 -9.14
CA ARG A 150 -7.77 5.92 -9.70
C ARG A 150 -8.47 7.21 -9.28
N GLU A 151 -9.78 7.30 -9.48
CA GLU A 151 -10.60 8.44 -9.08
C GLU A 151 -10.58 8.69 -7.57
N ALA A 152 -10.51 7.62 -6.76
CA ALA A 152 -10.38 7.69 -5.31
C ALA A 152 -8.98 8.10 -4.82
N GLY A 153 -8.00 8.26 -5.71
CA GLY A 153 -6.67 8.77 -5.39
C GLY A 153 -5.62 7.69 -5.09
N ALA A 154 -5.82 6.45 -5.52
CA ALA A 154 -4.80 5.41 -5.45
C ALA A 154 -3.50 5.87 -6.14
N ARG A 155 -2.36 5.63 -5.50
CA ARG A 155 -1.04 6.01 -6.03
C ARG A 155 -0.36 4.91 -6.82
N LEU A 156 -0.77 3.66 -6.59
CA LEU A 156 -0.30 2.50 -7.32
C LEU A 156 -1.32 1.35 -7.22
N VAL A 157 -1.12 0.35 -8.08
CA VAL A 157 -1.85 -0.91 -8.08
C VAL A 157 -0.90 -2.05 -7.74
N LYS A 158 -1.26 -2.87 -6.76
CA LYS A 158 -0.54 -4.08 -6.36
C LYS A 158 -1.23 -5.32 -6.92
N LEU A 159 -0.47 -6.11 -7.66
CA LEU A 159 -0.81 -7.47 -8.07
C LEU A 159 0.11 -8.46 -7.34
N HIS A 160 -0.44 -9.29 -6.47
CA HIS A 160 0.30 -10.27 -5.67
C HIS A 160 0.10 -11.68 -6.25
N THR A 161 0.74 -11.93 -7.39
CA THR A 161 0.54 -13.10 -8.26
C THR A 161 0.46 -14.44 -7.51
N ALA A 162 1.44 -14.73 -6.63
CA ALA A 162 1.50 -15.99 -5.89
C ALA A 162 0.35 -16.19 -4.88
N ILE A 163 -0.16 -15.10 -4.30
CA ILE A 163 -1.25 -15.16 -3.30
C ILE A 163 -2.62 -15.04 -3.96
N GLN A 164 -2.72 -14.29 -5.06
CA GLN A 164 -3.96 -14.05 -5.80
C GLN A 164 -4.24 -15.10 -6.87
N GLY A 165 -3.29 -16.00 -7.14
CA GLY A 165 -3.45 -17.07 -8.14
C GLY A 165 -3.48 -16.55 -9.57
N VAL A 166 -2.75 -15.47 -9.86
CA VAL A 166 -2.77 -14.80 -11.16
C VAL A 166 -1.44 -14.98 -11.87
N ASP A 167 -1.48 -15.48 -13.10
CA ASP A 167 -0.37 -15.39 -14.05
C ASP A 167 -0.43 -14.02 -14.75
N PRO A 168 0.47 -13.07 -14.44
CA PRO A 168 0.43 -11.72 -15.00
C PRO A 168 0.86 -11.67 -16.47
N SER A 169 1.35 -12.78 -17.04
CA SER A 169 1.80 -12.84 -18.43
C SER A 169 0.67 -13.11 -19.42
N ARG A 170 -0.54 -13.41 -18.94
CA ARG A 170 -1.70 -13.72 -19.78
C ARG A 170 -2.12 -12.49 -20.62
N PRO A 171 -2.14 -12.58 -21.96
CA PRO A 171 -2.46 -11.45 -22.83
C PRO A 171 -3.86 -10.85 -22.63
N GLU A 172 -4.79 -11.62 -22.07
CA GLU A 172 -6.13 -11.14 -21.74
C GLU A 172 -6.14 -10.02 -20.69
N PHE A 173 -5.07 -9.86 -19.91
CA PHE A 173 -4.91 -8.78 -18.93
C PHE A 173 -4.28 -7.51 -19.53
N ASP A 174 -3.92 -7.50 -20.82
CA ASP A 174 -3.43 -6.31 -21.51
C ASP A 174 -4.31 -5.06 -21.32
N PRO A 175 -5.67 -5.14 -21.38
CA PRO A 175 -6.52 -3.98 -21.13
C PRO A 175 -6.35 -3.42 -19.71
N PHE A 176 -6.13 -4.28 -18.72
CA PHE A 176 -5.92 -3.88 -17.33
C PHE A 176 -4.59 -3.13 -17.15
N TYR A 177 -3.54 -3.54 -17.86
CA TYR A 177 -2.23 -2.88 -17.79
C TYR A 177 -2.14 -1.56 -18.57
N LYS A 178 -3.07 -1.31 -19.49
CA LYS A 178 -3.08 -0.11 -20.35
C LYS A 178 -3.90 1.06 -19.80
N LEU A 179 -4.77 0.82 -18.82
CA LEU A 179 -5.63 1.83 -18.20
C LEU A 179 -4.84 2.71 -17.21
#